data_AF-A0A7V8ZAF8-F1
#
_entry.id   AF-A0A7V8ZAF8-F1
#
_cell.length_a   1.000
_cell.length_b   1.000
_cell.length_c   1.000
_cell.angle_alpha   90.00
_cell.angle_beta   90.00
_cell.angle_gamma   90.00
#
_symmetry.space_group_name_H-M   'P 1'
#
loop_
_entity.id
_entity.type
_entity.pdbx_description
1 polymer ?
#
loop_
_entity_poly.entity_id
_entity_poly.type
_entity_poly.pdbx_seq_one_letter_code
_entity_poly.pdbx_strand_id
1 'polypeptide(L)'
;MRGRFFWNKRQTGQEQAKDYFQRAIELDPNYAPAYAGLAEILATERMPSLEAERAARHALELDDTLAEAHAALGFIRMFHYWDFAAAEWALRRAIELKPNYSTAHQWYALLLAVKGQQEEAKARMRRALEIDPLSVGINADLGLLLFFNREYDEAVRQCRRALELDSNFAFAHKYLYWIYFKKNMPAEAVEEFLINLRIDWKPDPQQFDDKAYRETFATSGIEKFIRTSINDKQKYHAAEFYAMLGERDEAINCLRRPFT
;
A
#
# COMPACT_ATOMS: atom_id res chain seq x y z
N MET A 1 15.38 11.54 16.51
CA MET A 1 14.64 12.57 15.73
C MET A 1 14.80 12.44 14.21
N ARG A 2 16.01 12.21 13.66
CA ARG A 2 16.21 12.09 12.19
C ARG A 2 15.48 10.91 11.54
N GLY A 3 15.49 9.71 12.15
CA GLY A 3 14.76 8.54 11.61
C GLY A 3 13.25 8.79 11.43
N ARG A 4 12.60 9.47 12.39
CA ARG A 4 11.19 9.86 12.29
C ARG A 4 10.92 10.88 11.18
N PHE A 5 11.83 11.84 10.99
CA PHE A 5 11.73 12.81 9.88
C PHE A 5 11.77 12.12 8.51
N PHE A 6 12.63 11.11 8.33
CA PHE A 6 12.70 10.34 7.09
C PHE A 6 11.57 9.32 6.93
N TRP A 7 11.09 8.73 8.03
CA TRP A 7 9.89 7.86 8.01
C TRP A 7 8.66 8.60 7.48
N ASN A 8 8.45 9.84 7.90
CA ASN A 8 7.35 10.67 7.41
C ASN A 8 7.46 10.98 5.89
N LYS A 9 8.58 10.66 5.24
CA LYS A 9 8.78 10.78 3.77
C LYS A 9 8.63 9.46 2.99
N ARG A 10 8.12 8.40 3.64
CA ARG A 10 7.55 7.11 3.19
C ARG A 10 8.05 6.32 1.95
N GLN A 11 8.82 6.82 0.98
CA GLN A 11 9.43 5.94 -0.05
C GLN A 11 10.92 6.22 -0.32
N THR A 12 11.35 7.47 -0.41
CA THR A 12 12.78 7.78 -0.65
C THR A 12 13.62 7.82 0.63
N GLY A 13 12.98 7.76 1.80
CA GLY A 13 13.64 7.85 3.10
C GLY A 13 13.51 6.62 4.01
N GLN A 14 12.84 5.53 3.58
CA GLN A 14 12.62 4.37 4.44
C GLN A 14 13.94 3.66 4.80
N GLU A 15 14.81 3.42 3.81
CA GLU A 15 16.14 2.86 4.03
C GLU A 15 16.99 3.75 4.93
N GLN A 16 16.99 5.07 4.69
CA GLN A 16 17.70 6.02 5.55
C GLN A 16 17.13 6.03 6.98
N ALA A 17 15.80 5.95 7.13
CA ALA A 17 15.16 5.89 8.44
C ALA A 17 15.54 4.61 9.19
N LYS A 18 15.57 3.46 8.48
CA LYS A 18 16.02 2.16 8.99
C LYS A 18 17.45 2.24 9.50
N ASP A 19 18.38 2.77 8.69
CA ASP A 19 19.78 3.00 9.09
C ASP A 19 19.89 3.87 10.35
N TYR A 20 19.11 4.95 10.43
CA TYR A 20 19.13 5.82 11.61
C TYR A 20 18.60 5.13 12.87
N PHE A 21 17.57 4.30 12.76
CA PHE A 21 17.06 3.53 13.90
C PHE A 21 18.04 2.44 14.33
N GLN A 22 18.68 1.75 13.38
CA GLN A 22 19.72 0.76 13.68
C GLN A 22 20.90 1.40 14.41
N ARG A 23 21.43 2.53 13.92
CA ARG A 23 22.49 3.26 14.62
C ARG A 23 22.09 3.74 16.00
N ALA A 24 20.83 4.15 16.19
CA ALA A 24 20.34 4.54 17.50
C ALA A 24 20.32 3.35 18.48
N ILE A 25 19.96 2.15 18.00
CA ILE A 25 20.02 0.90 18.76
C ILE A 25 21.46 0.51 19.09
N GLU A 26 22.40 0.66 18.15
CA GLU A 26 23.83 0.39 18.38
C GLU A 26 24.44 1.30 19.45
N LEU A 27 24.03 2.57 19.47
CA LEU A 27 24.50 3.56 20.45
C LEU A 27 23.83 3.39 21.82
N ASP A 28 22.55 3.03 21.83
CA ASP A 28 21.77 2.79 23.05
C ASP A 28 20.78 1.63 22.83
N PRO A 29 21.15 0.40 23.25
CA PRO A 29 20.29 -0.77 23.14
C PRO A 29 18.99 -0.70 23.95
N ASN A 30 18.85 0.26 24.88
CA ASN A 30 17.62 0.45 25.65
C ASN A 30 16.75 1.58 25.08
N TYR A 31 17.11 2.15 23.93
CA TYR A 31 16.35 3.24 23.31
C TYR A 31 15.09 2.72 22.58
N ALA A 32 14.05 2.46 23.37
CA ALA A 32 12.76 1.92 22.92
C ALA A 32 12.14 2.60 21.66
N PRO A 33 12.19 3.94 21.51
CA PRO A 33 11.64 4.60 20.32
C PRO A 33 12.31 4.20 19.00
N ALA A 34 13.57 3.75 19.02
CA ALA A 34 14.23 3.28 17.80
C ALA A 34 13.73 1.90 17.36
N TYR A 35 13.49 0.99 18.30
CA TYR A 35 12.85 -0.30 18.02
C TYR A 35 11.42 -0.10 17.49
N ALA A 36 10.64 0.81 18.08
CA ALA A 36 9.30 1.14 17.58
C ALA A 36 9.33 1.69 16.15
N GLY A 37 10.27 2.58 15.84
CA GLY A 37 10.43 3.13 14.49
C GLY A 37 10.88 2.09 13.47
N LEU A 38 11.80 1.21 13.85
CA LEU A 38 12.24 0.10 13.01
C LEU A 38 11.10 -0.88 12.73
N ALA A 39 10.31 -1.21 13.77
CA ALA A 39 9.15 -2.09 13.63
C ALA A 39 8.12 -1.57 12.62
N GLU A 40 7.82 -0.27 12.62
CA GLU A 40 6.87 0.32 11.66
C GLU A 40 7.38 0.27 10.23
N ILE A 41 8.67 0.52 10.00
CA ILE A 41 9.27 0.38 8.66
C ILE A 41 9.15 -1.06 8.19
N LEU A 42 9.67 -2.01 8.99
CA LEU A 42 9.67 -3.44 8.66
C LEU A 42 8.26 -4.00 8.48
N ALA A 43 7.27 -3.50 9.24
CA ALA A 43 5.88 -3.94 9.13
C ALA A 43 5.28 -3.57 7.76
N THR A 44 5.70 -2.45 7.16
CA THR A 44 5.20 -1.96 5.88
C THR A 44 6.01 -2.41 4.65
N GLU A 45 7.11 -3.14 4.86
CA GLU A 45 7.82 -3.81 3.77
C GLU A 45 6.97 -4.94 3.16
N ARG A 46 7.37 -5.45 1.99
CA ARG A 46 6.57 -6.33 1.11
C ARG A 46 5.99 -7.58 1.81
N MET A 47 6.59 -8.03 2.90
CA MET A 47 5.95 -8.93 3.86
C MET A 47 6.30 -8.47 5.28
N PRO A 48 5.32 -8.21 6.16
CA PRO A 48 5.60 -7.98 7.56
C PRO A 48 6.34 -9.20 8.10
N SER A 49 7.55 -8.99 8.60
CA SER A 49 8.44 -10.08 8.99
C SER A 49 8.34 -10.37 10.48
N LEU A 50 8.79 -11.56 10.89
CA LEU A 50 9.02 -11.91 12.29
C LEU A 50 9.94 -10.89 12.99
N GLU A 51 10.80 -10.20 12.24
CA GLU A 51 11.68 -9.14 12.76
C GLU A 51 10.89 -7.88 13.14
N ALA A 52 9.88 -7.51 12.36
CA ALA A 52 8.99 -6.40 12.70
C ALA A 52 8.28 -6.64 14.04
N GLU A 53 7.78 -7.87 14.26
CA GLU A 53 7.13 -8.24 15.52
C GLU A 53 8.12 -8.23 16.68
N ARG A 54 9.33 -8.80 16.49
CA ARG A 54 10.37 -8.79 17.52
C ARG A 54 10.75 -7.37 17.93
N ALA A 55 10.96 -6.48 16.96
CA ALA A 55 11.28 -5.09 17.23
C ALA A 55 10.13 -4.37 17.96
N ALA A 56 8.88 -4.58 17.55
CA ALA A 56 7.73 -3.97 18.21
C ALA A 56 7.56 -4.47 19.66
N ARG A 57 7.72 -5.77 19.89
CA ARG A 57 7.65 -6.36 21.23
C ARG A 57 8.76 -5.87 22.12
N HIS A 58 9.99 -5.83 21.63
CA HIS A 58 11.12 -5.35 22.41
C HIS A 58 10.97 -3.87 22.77
N ALA A 59 10.43 -3.04 21.86
CA ALA A 59 10.08 -1.66 22.17
C ALA A 59 9.09 -1.58 23.35
N LEU A 60 8.07 -2.44 23.38
CA LEU A 60 7.06 -2.48 24.45
C LEU A 60 7.54 -3.12 25.75
N GLU A 61 8.55 -4.00 25.70
CA GLU A 61 9.23 -4.50 26.89
C GLU A 61 10.01 -3.38 27.60
N LEU A 62 10.59 -2.47 26.82
CA LEU A 62 11.34 -1.31 27.33
C LEU A 62 10.42 -0.15 27.73
N ASP A 63 9.36 0.10 26.95
CA ASP A 63 8.37 1.16 27.18
C ASP A 63 7.01 0.80 26.54
N ASP A 64 6.05 0.42 27.38
CA ASP A 64 4.71 -0.01 26.94
C ASP A 64 3.78 1.15 26.54
N THR A 65 4.25 2.40 26.67
CA THR A 65 3.50 3.62 26.35
C THR A 65 3.76 4.15 24.93
N LEU A 66 4.61 3.46 24.16
CA LEU A 66 4.92 3.82 22.78
C LEU A 66 3.77 3.48 21.83
N ALA A 67 3.01 4.50 21.46
CA ALA A 67 1.91 4.40 20.50
C ALA A 67 2.35 3.77 19.16
N GLU A 68 3.56 4.08 18.70
CA GLU A 68 4.12 3.58 17.45
C GLU A 68 4.39 2.06 17.47
N ALA A 69 4.84 1.52 18.61
CA ALA A 69 5.05 0.08 18.75
C ALA A 69 3.72 -0.68 18.79
N HIS A 70 2.71 -0.12 19.48
CA HIS A 70 1.35 -0.65 19.44
C HIS A 70 0.75 -0.60 18.02
N ALA A 71 0.94 0.50 17.29
CA ALA A 71 0.48 0.61 15.91
C ALA A 71 1.14 -0.44 15.01
N ALA A 72 2.46 -0.62 15.12
CA ALA A 72 3.20 -1.64 14.37
C ALA A 72 2.67 -3.05 14.65
N LEU A 73 2.47 -3.41 15.92
CA LEU A 73 1.85 -4.69 16.28
C LEU A 73 0.45 -4.83 15.69
N GLY A 74 -0.35 -3.76 15.73
CA GLY A 74 -1.67 -3.75 15.13
C GLY A 74 -1.66 -4.08 13.64
N PHE A 75 -0.76 -3.44 12.89
CA PHE A 75 -0.57 -3.70 11.46
C PHE A 75 -0.12 -5.14 11.20
N ILE A 76 0.85 -5.64 11.97
CA ILE A 76 1.36 -7.00 11.85
C ILE A 76 0.26 -8.03 12.12
N ARG A 77 -0.54 -7.83 13.18
CA ARG A 77 -1.67 -8.72 13.50
C ARG A 77 -2.70 -8.75 12.38
N MET A 78 -3.00 -7.59 11.79
CA MET A 78 -3.94 -7.48 10.68
C MET A 78 -3.45 -8.17 9.41
N PHE A 79 -2.22 -7.89 8.95
CA PHE A 79 -1.76 -8.31 7.62
C PHE A 79 -0.96 -9.61 7.60
N HIS A 80 -0.26 -9.95 8.68
CA HIS A 80 0.52 -11.19 8.76
C HIS A 80 -0.28 -12.34 9.38
N TYR A 81 -0.95 -12.08 10.50
CA TYR A 81 -1.62 -13.12 11.28
C TYR A 81 -3.13 -13.21 11.05
N TRP A 82 -3.73 -12.23 10.38
CA TRP A 82 -5.18 -12.12 10.20
C TRP A 82 -5.95 -12.13 11.53
N ASP A 83 -5.29 -11.70 12.60
CA ASP A 83 -5.86 -11.59 13.94
C ASP A 83 -6.43 -10.18 14.12
N PHE A 84 -7.65 -10.00 13.63
CA PHE A 84 -8.32 -8.70 13.63
C PHE A 84 -8.69 -8.22 15.04
N ALA A 85 -8.87 -9.13 16.00
CA ALA A 85 -9.17 -8.77 17.38
C ALA A 85 -7.93 -8.18 18.07
N ALA A 86 -6.77 -8.84 17.93
CA ALA A 86 -5.51 -8.31 18.45
C ALA A 86 -5.10 -7.02 17.73
N ALA A 87 -5.34 -6.94 16.41
CA ALA A 87 -5.09 -5.73 15.64
C ALA A 87 -5.90 -4.53 16.16
N GLU A 88 -7.20 -4.73 16.41
CA GLU A 88 -8.08 -3.69 16.93
C GLU A 88 -7.65 -3.20 18.31
N TRP A 89 -7.31 -4.14 19.21
CA TRP A 89 -6.84 -3.78 20.54
C TRP A 89 -5.58 -2.90 20.47
N ALA A 90 -4.58 -3.32 19.69
CA ALA A 90 -3.32 -2.60 19.58
C ALA A 90 -3.47 -1.24 18.91
N LEU A 91 -4.26 -1.14 17.83
CA LEU A 91 -4.51 0.14 17.15
C LEU A 91 -5.31 1.12 18.02
N ARG A 92 -6.30 0.64 18.79
CA ARG A 92 -7.00 1.46 19.77
C ARG A 92 -6.07 1.95 20.87
N ARG A 93 -5.19 1.08 21.39
CA ARG A 93 -4.19 1.48 22.38
C ARG A 93 -3.23 2.55 21.85
N ALA A 94 -2.78 2.42 20.60
CA ALA A 94 -1.96 3.45 19.95
C ALA A 94 -2.68 4.81 19.87
N ILE A 95 -3.97 4.82 19.52
CA ILE A 95 -4.78 6.04 19.46
C ILE A 95 -5.01 6.64 20.85
N GLU A 96 -5.25 5.82 21.87
CA GLU A 96 -5.40 6.28 23.26
C GLU A 96 -4.13 6.95 23.79
N LEU A 97 -2.97 6.34 23.53
CA LEU A 97 -1.66 6.86 23.93
C LEU A 97 -1.29 8.14 23.15
N LYS A 98 -1.66 8.20 21.87
CA LYS A 98 -1.36 9.35 21.00
C LYS A 98 -2.54 9.67 20.08
N PRO A 99 -3.51 10.49 20.55
CA PRO A 99 -4.74 10.77 19.80
C PRO A 99 -4.54 11.44 18.43
N ASN A 100 -3.42 12.16 18.24
CA ASN A 100 -3.05 12.79 16.98
C ASN A 100 -2.01 11.96 16.21
N TYR A 101 -2.03 10.63 16.33
CA TYR A 101 -1.15 9.77 15.54
C TYR A 101 -1.80 9.34 14.22
N SER A 102 -1.46 10.01 13.12
CA SER A 102 -2.06 9.78 11.80
C SER A 102 -1.96 8.33 11.33
N THR A 103 -0.80 7.67 11.49
CA THR A 103 -0.60 6.27 11.11
C THR A 103 -1.55 5.32 11.84
N ALA A 104 -1.77 5.50 13.14
CA ALA A 104 -2.70 4.65 13.89
C ALA A 104 -4.15 4.82 13.43
N HIS A 105 -4.60 6.05 13.13
CA HIS A 105 -5.92 6.28 12.54
C HIS A 105 -6.03 5.70 11.13
N GLN A 106 -4.98 5.81 10.30
CA GLN A 106 -4.91 5.22 8.95
C GLN A 106 -5.07 3.69 9.02
N TRP A 107 -4.26 3.02 9.84
CA TRP A 107 -4.31 1.57 9.95
C TRP A 107 -5.58 1.06 10.64
N TYR A 108 -6.13 1.82 11.58
CA TYR A 108 -7.43 1.49 12.16
C TYR A 108 -8.56 1.63 11.12
N ALA A 109 -8.51 2.64 10.26
CA ALA A 109 -9.44 2.76 9.15
C ALA A 109 -9.39 1.55 8.20
N LEU A 110 -8.18 1.07 7.86
CA LEU A 110 -8.02 -0.15 7.04
C LEU A 110 -8.64 -1.37 7.73
N LEU A 111 -8.41 -1.55 9.03
CA LEU A 111 -9.01 -2.64 9.80
C LEU A 111 -10.54 -2.58 9.78
N LEU A 112 -11.11 -1.39 10.01
CA LEU A 112 -12.56 -1.17 9.95
C LEU A 112 -13.12 -1.50 8.57
N ALA A 113 -12.42 -1.12 7.50
CA ALA A 113 -12.82 -1.42 6.13
C ALA A 113 -12.84 -2.94 5.87
N VAL A 114 -11.82 -3.68 6.34
CA VAL A 114 -11.76 -5.15 6.26
C VAL A 114 -12.90 -5.81 7.03
N LYS A 115 -13.29 -5.24 8.18
CA LYS A 115 -14.45 -5.67 8.98
C LYS A 115 -15.81 -5.25 8.39
N GLY A 116 -15.84 -4.54 7.27
CA GLY A 116 -17.06 -4.05 6.62
C GLY A 116 -17.67 -2.79 7.25
N GLN A 117 -16.98 -2.14 8.19
CA GLN A 117 -17.44 -0.95 8.91
C GLN A 117 -17.09 0.32 8.11
N GLN A 118 -17.66 0.46 6.91
CA GLN A 118 -17.19 1.42 5.90
C GLN A 118 -17.30 2.90 6.29
N GLU A 119 -18.39 3.31 6.94
CA GLU A 119 -18.57 4.72 7.34
C GLU A 119 -17.59 5.13 8.44
N GLU A 120 -17.34 4.25 9.42
CA GLU A 120 -16.34 4.51 10.46
C GLU A 120 -14.93 4.50 9.88
N ALA A 121 -14.64 3.57 8.96
CA ALA A 121 -13.38 3.53 8.23
C ALA A 121 -13.10 4.85 7.50
N LYS A 122 -14.08 5.40 6.78
CA LYS A 122 -13.96 6.71 6.13
C LYS A 122 -13.71 7.83 7.13
N ALA A 123 -14.42 7.85 8.26
CA ALA A 123 -14.23 8.87 9.29
C ALA A 123 -12.82 8.82 9.88
N ARG A 124 -12.30 7.62 10.19
CA ARG A 124 -10.94 7.43 10.70
C ARG A 124 -9.87 7.80 9.68
N MET A 125 -10.07 7.46 8.40
CA MET A 125 -9.13 7.82 7.34
C MET A 125 -9.10 9.34 7.11
N ARG A 126 -10.26 10.01 7.12
CA ARG A 126 -10.32 11.48 7.06
C ARG A 126 -9.62 12.12 8.26
N ARG A 127 -9.78 11.56 9.47
CA ARG A 127 -9.03 12.03 10.63
C ARG A 127 -7.52 11.88 10.45
N ALA A 128 -7.06 10.77 9.89
CA ALA A 128 -5.66 10.56 9.56
C ALA A 128 -5.15 11.64 8.58
N LEU A 129 -5.95 11.95 7.55
CA LEU A 129 -5.63 12.98 6.55
C LEU A 129 -5.63 14.40 7.13
N GLU A 130 -6.55 14.73 8.04
CA GLU A 130 -6.53 16.01 8.75
C GLU A 130 -5.27 16.20 9.59
N ILE A 131 -4.79 15.13 10.23
CA ILE A 131 -3.57 15.14 11.04
C ILE A 131 -2.34 15.27 10.14
N ASP A 132 -2.32 14.57 9.00
CA ASP A 132 -1.18 14.55 8.08
C ASP A 132 -1.64 14.65 6.60
N PRO A 133 -1.92 15.87 6.11
CA PRO A 133 -2.47 16.09 4.77
C PRO A 133 -1.45 15.84 3.65
N LEU A 134 -0.16 15.77 3.97
CA LEU A 134 0.92 15.54 3.01
C LEU A 134 1.39 14.08 2.99
N SER A 135 0.69 13.20 3.71
CA SER A 135 0.99 11.77 3.67
C SER A 135 0.54 11.14 2.37
N VAL A 136 1.52 10.74 1.55
CA VAL A 136 1.31 10.00 0.29
C VAL A 136 0.46 8.74 0.53
N GLY A 137 0.80 7.97 1.57
CA GLY A 137 0.11 6.72 1.89
C GLY A 137 -1.33 6.93 2.37
N ILE A 138 -1.62 7.99 3.15
CA ILE A 138 -3.00 8.27 3.60
C ILE A 138 -3.88 8.70 2.42
N ASN A 139 -3.36 9.55 1.52
CA ASN A 139 -4.08 9.93 0.31
C ASN A 139 -4.39 8.70 -0.57
N ALA A 140 -3.40 7.83 -0.78
CA ALA A 140 -3.59 6.60 -1.57
C ALA A 140 -4.59 5.62 -0.92
N ASP A 141 -4.47 5.37 0.39
CA ASP A 141 -5.38 4.48 1.11
C ASP A 141 -6.80 5.04 1.17
N LEU A 142 -6.98 6.36 1.33
CA LEU A 142 -8.30 6.96 1.21
C LEU A 142 -8.90 6.71 -0.18
N GLY A 143 -8.10 6.84 -1.24
CA GLY A 143 -8.48 6.45 -2.60
C GLY A 143 -8.93 4.99 -2.70
N LEU A 144 -8.22 4.07 -2.04
CA LEU A 144 -8.60 2.66 -1.97
C LEU A 144 -9.93 2.44 -1.23
N LEU A 145 -10.15 3.08 -0.07
CA LEU A 145 -11.42 2.97 0.65
C LEU A 145 -12.59 3.48 -0.20
N LEU A 146 -12.42 4.63 -0.86
CA LEU A 146 -13.42 5.21 -1.74
C LEU A 146 -13.72 4.31 -2.94
N PHE A 147 -12.71 3.66 -3.51
CA PHE A 147 -12.88 2.68 -4.57
C PHE A 147 -13.78 1.51 -4.14
N PHE A 148 -13.54 0.92 -2.95
CA PHE A 148 -14.38 -0.16 -2.44
C PHE A 148 -15.82 0.29 -2.15
N ASN A 149 -16.00 1.56 -1.78
CA ASN A 149 -17.31 2.19 -1.62
C ASN A 149 -17.94 2.66 -2.95
N ARG A 150 -17.30 2.39 -4.10
CA ARG A 150 -17.73 2.79 -5.45
C ARG A 150 -17.79 4.32 -5.67
N GLU A 151 -17.11 5.08 -4.83
CA GLU A 151 -16.97 6.54 -4.93
C GLU A 151 -15.81 6.89 -5.89
N TYR A 152 -15.89 6.42 -7.14
CA TYR A 152 -14.74 6.36 -8.05
C TYR A 152 -14.14 7.72 -8.41
N ASP A 153 -14.94 8.77 -8.57
CA ASP A 153 -14.42 10.10 -8.93
C ASP A 153 -13.60 10.73 -7.80
N GLU A 154 -14.04 10.56 -6.55
CA GLU A 154 -13.26 11.00 -5.39
C GLU A 154 -12.04 10.11 -5.19
N ALA A 155 -12.15 8.80 -5.44
CA ALA A 155 -11.01 7.89 -5.41
C ALA A 155 -9.90 8.33 -6.38
N VAL A 156 -10.24 8.71 -7.61
CA VAL A 156 -9.27 9.27 -8.58
C VAL A 156 -8.61 10.54 -8.03
N ARG A 157 -9.38 11.47 -7.44
CA ARG A 157 -8.83 12.71 -6.87
C ARG A 157 -7.80 12.42 -5.78
N GLN A 158 -8.12 11.51 -4.86
CA GLN A 158 -7.23 11.17 -3.75
C GLN A 158 -5.96 10.44 -4.22
N CYS A 159 -6.08 9.48 -5.15
CA CYS A 159 -4.89 8.83 -5.71
C CYS A 159 -4.02 9.81 -6.52
N ARG A 160 -4.62 10.73 -7.29
CA ARG A 160 -3.85 11.79 -7.97
C ARG A 160 -3.16 12.73 -6.99
N ARG A 161 -3.79 13.05 -5.86
CA ARG A 161 -3.15 13.83 -4.80
C ARG A 161 -1.92 13.12 -4.22
N ALA A 162 -1.98 11.80 -4.04
CA ALA A 162 -0.79 11.03 -3.67
C ALA A 162 0.33 11.15 -4.73
N LEU A 163 -0.02 11.11 -6.03
CA LEU A 163 0.94 11.25 -7.13
C LEU A 163 1.50 12.67 -7.32
N GLU A 164 0.75 13.70 -6.91
CA GLU A 164 1.29 15.08 -6.84
C GLU A 164 2.38 15.21 -5.77
N LEU A 165 2.29 14.42 -4.70
CA LEU A 165 3.27 14.40 -3.60
C LEU A 165 4.46 13.47 -3.90
N ASP A 166 4.20 12.34 -4.53
CA ASP A 166 5.20 11.39 -5.01
C ASP A 166 4.72 10.71 -6.30
N SER A 167 5.25 11.17 -7.43
CA SER A 167 4.87 10.70 -8.76
C SER A 167 5.29 9.26 -9.05
N ASN A 168 6.07 8.62 -8.17
CA ASN A 168 6.48 7.22 -8.31
C ASN A 168 5.82 6.32 -7.26
N PHE A 169 4.78 6.80 -6.55
CA PHE A 169 4.13 6.00 -5.53
C PHE A 169 3.33 4.84 -6.15
N ALA A 170 3.94 3.66 -6.15
CA ALA A 170 3.43 2.46 -6.82
C ALA A 170 1.96 2.13 -6.50
N PHE A 171 1.55 2.22 -5.23
CA PHE A 171 0.19 1.89 -4.81
C PHE A 171 -0.86 2.84 -5.41
N ALA A 172 -0.55 4.14 -5.57
CA ALA A 172 -1.49 5.08 -6.19
C ALA A 172 -1.72 4.76 -7.67
N HIS A 173 -0.67 4.41 -8.42
CA HIS A 173 -0.82 3.92 -9.80
C HIS A 173 -1.63 2.63 -9.87
N LYS A 174 -1.36 1.67 -8.98
CA LYS A 174 -2.14 0.42 -8.90
C LYS A 174 -3.62 0.66 -8.62
N TYR A 175 -3.93 1.57 -7.72
CA TYR A 175 -5.33 1.90 -7.39
C TYR A 175 -5.99 2.67 -8.52
N LEU A 176 -5.31 3.62 -9.18
CA LEU A 176 -5.85 4.30 -10.36
C LEU A 176 -6.13 3.33 -11.50
N TYR A 177 -5.25 2.35 -11.74
CA TYR A 177 -5.52 1.25 -12.67
C TYR A 177 -6.85 0.57 -12.35
N TRP A 178 -7.05 0.11 -11.10
CA TRP A 178 -8.30 -0.53 -10.69
C TRP A 178 -9.52 0.39 -10.79
N ILE A 179 -9.37 1.67 -10.46
CA ILE A 179 -10.45 2.65 -10.51
C ILE A 179 -10.86 2.90 -11.97
N TYR A 180 -9.91 3.19 -12.87
CA TYR A 180 -10.20 3.41 -14.29
C TYR A 180 -10.75 2.17 -14.96
N PHE A 181 -10.26 0.99 -14.58
CA PHE A 181 -10.83 -0.29 -14.98
C PHE A 181 -12.32 -0.37 -14.63
N LYS A 182 -12.70 -0.08 -13.38
CA LYS A 182 -14.12 -0.11 -12.96
C LYS A 182 -14.97 0.98 -13.61
N LYS A 183 -14.35 2.08 -14.02
CA LYS A 183 -15.01 3.14 -14.79
C LYS A 183 -15.12 2.85 -16.29
N ASN A 184 -14.63 1.70 -16.77
CA ASN A 184 -14.57 1.36 -18.20
C ASN A 184 -13.75 2.39 -19.01
N MET A 185 -12.62 2.81 -18.46
CA MET A 185 -11.67 3.77 -19.05
C MET A 185 -10.34 3.04 -19.38
N PRO A 186 -10.30 2.25 -20.47
CA PRO A 186 -9.21 1.32 -20.74
C PRO A 186 -7.87 2.00 -21.07
N ALA A 187 -7.89 3.19 -21.68
CA ALA A 187 -6.66 3.91 -22.01
C ALA A 187 -5.92 4.36 -20.76
N GLU A 188 -6.64 4.97 -19.82
CA GLU A 188 -6.12 5.41 -18.54
C GLU A 188 -5.73 4.20 -17.67
N ALA A 189 -6.50 3.11 -17.70
CA ALA A 189 -6.14 1.89 -16.97
C ALA A 189 -4.82 1.28 -17.47
N VAL A 190 -4.61 1.19 -18.79
CA VAL A 190 -3.36 0.68 -19.37
C VAL A 190 -2.18 1.59 -19.03
N GLU A 191 -2.36 2.90 -19.06
CA GLU A 191 -1.31 3.85 -18.69
C GLU A 191 -0.79 3.60 -17.28
N GLU A 192 -1.71 3.58 -16.31
CA GLU A 192 -1.38 3.38 -14.90
C GLU A 192 -0.79 1.99 -14.63
N PHE A 193 -1.26 0.98 -15.37
CA PHE A 193 -0.71 -0.37 -15.33
C PHE A 193 0.75 -0.42 -15.79
N LEU A 194 1.08 0.19 -16.94
CA LEU A 194 2.45 0.22 -17.46
C LEU A 194 3.40 0.97 -16.52
N ILE A 195 2.94 2.08 -15.94
CA ILE A 195 3.72 2.81 -14.93
C ILE A 195 3.93 1.94 -13.68
N ASN A 196 2.88 1.29 -13.18
CA ASN A 196 2.99 0.41 -12.01
C ASN A 196 3.95 -0.76 -12.24
N LEU A 197 3.91 -1.41 -13.42
CA LEU A 197 4.86 -2.46 -13.80
C LEU A 197 6.30 -1.97 -13.72
N ARG A 198 6.59 -0.77 -14.26
CA ARG A 198 7.94 -0.20 -14.22
C ARG A 198 8.45 0.02 -12.79
N ILE A 199 7.57 0.46 -11.89
CA ILE A 199 7.94 0.84 -10.52
C ILE A 199 8.03 -0.39 -9.60
N ASP A 200 7.00 -1.23 -9.58
CA ASP A 200 6.84 -2.31 -8.59
C ASP A 200 7.48 -3.63 -9.04
N TRP A 201 7.30 -3.99 -10.32
CA TRP A 201 7.84 -5.24 -10.87
C TRP A 201 9.30 -5.09 -11.31
N LYS A 202 9.73 -3.88 -11.68
CA LYS A 202 11.08 -3.57 -12.18
C LYS A 202 11.55 -4.59 -13.24
N PRO A 203 10.83 -4.67 -14.39
CA PRO A 203 11.22 -5.57 -15.47
C PRO A 203 12.68 -5.46 -15.86
N ASP A 204 13.23 -6.55 -16.41
CA ASP A 204 14.43 -6.46 -17.24
C ASP A 204 14.19 -5.46 -18.37
N PRO A 205 14.98 -4.36 -18.46
CA PRO A 205 14.82 -3.36 -19.52
C PRO A 205 14.95 -3.92 -20.94
N GLN A 206 15.62 -5.07 -21.11
CA GLN A 206 15.71 -5.73 -22.42
C GLN A 206 14.43 -6.48 -22.80
N GLN A 207 13.59 -6.82 -21.82
CA GLN A 207 12.35 -7.59 -22.00
C GLN A 207 11.09 -6.71 -21.88
N PHE A 208 11.23 -5.46 -21.43
CA PHE A 208 10.13 -4.52 -21.26
C PHE A 208 10.27 -3.35 -22.22
N ASP A 209 9.49 -3.38 -23.29
CA ASP A 209 9.40 -2.31 -24.27
C ASP A 209 8.11 -1.51 -24.06
N ASP A 210 8.20 -0.48 -23.21
CA ASP A 210 7.10 0.45 -22.91
C ASP A 210 6.50 1.07 -24.18
N LYS A 211 7.36 1.38 -25.16
CA LYS A 211 6.93 1.98 -26.42
C LYS A 211 6.12 0.97 -27.24
N ALA A 212 6.61 -0.27 -27.38
CA ALA A 212 5.88 -1.31 -28.08
C ALA A 212 4.53 -1.64 -27.39
N TYR A 213 4.48 -1.61 -26.06
CA TYR A 213 3.22 -1.81 -25.32
C TYR A 213 2.20 -0.71 -25.65
N ARG A 214 2.63 0.56 -25.61
CA ARG A 214 1.79 1.71 -25.95
C ARG A 214 1.34 1.69 -27.41
N GLU A 215 2.25 1.38 -28.33
CA GLU A 215 1.94 1.27 -29.76
C GLU A 215 0.97 0.12 -30.04
N THR A 216 1.16 -1.03 -29.40
CA THR A 216 0.25 -2.18 -29.53
C THR A 216 -1.15 -1.79 -29.04
N PHE A 217 -1.26 -1.18 -27.86
CA PHE A 217 -2.54 -0.70 -27.35
C PHE A 217 -3.19 0.34 -28.29
N ALA A 218 -2.43 1.34 -28.74
CA ALA A 218 -2.94 2.40 -29.60
C ALA A 218 -3.41 1.90 -30.97
N THR A 219 -2.72 0.92 -31.55
CA THR A 219 -3.03 0.40 -32.90
C THR A 219 -4.06 -0.71 -32.91
N SER A 220 -4.20 -1.46 -31.80
CA SER A 220 -4.99 -2.69 -31.78
C SER A 220 -6.04 -2.78 -30.69
N GLY A 221 -6.11 -1.77 -29.83
CA GLY A 221 -7.04 -1.73 -28.71
C GLY A 221 -6.67 -2.70 -27.59
N ILE A 222 -7.52 -2.71 -26.57
CA ILE A 222 -7.27 -3.41 -25.32
C ILE A 222 -7.22 -4.93 -25.50
N GLU A 223 -8.07 -5.51 -26.36
CA GLU A 223 -8.15 -6.96 -26.54
C GLU A 223 -6.84 -7.55 -27.09
N LYS A 224 -6.36 -7.01 -28.22
CA LYS A 224 -5.12 -7.50 -28.82
C LYS A 224 -3.91 -7.14 -27.97
N PHE A 225 -3.92 -6.00 -27.28
CA PHE A 225 -2.92 -5.69 -26.25
C PHE A 225 -2.83 -6.82 -25.22
N ILE A 226 -3.93 -7.16 -24.55
CA ILE A 226 -3.94 -8.22 -23.52
C ILE A 226 -3.40 -9.55 -24.05
N ARG A 227 -3.89 -9.97 -25.23
CA ARG A 227 -3.54 -11.26 -25.86
C ARG A 227 -2.07 -11.36 -26.27
N THR A 228 -1.41 -10.24 -26.57
CA THR A 228 -0.04 -10.23 -27.13
C THR A 228 1.02 -9.76 -26.14
N SER A 229 0.62 -8.95 -25.17
CA SER A 229 1.52 -8.17 -24.33
C SER A 229 1.67 -8.74 -22.92
N ILE A 230 0.64 -9.42 -22.41
CA ILE A 230 0.62 -9.91 -21.04
C ILE A 230 1.00 -11.39 -21.02
N ASN A 231 2.20 -11.68 -20.49
CA ASN A 231 2.74 -13.03 -20.41
C ASN A 231 2.29 -13.77 -19.13
N ASP A 232 2.64 -15.05 -19.00
CA ASP A 232 2.24 -15.88 -17.86
C ASP A 232 2.76 -15.34 -16.50
N LYS A 233 3.85 -14.55 -16.48
CA LYS A 233 4.34 -13.89 -15.26
C LYS A 233 3.39 -12.80 -14.75
N GLN A 234 2.47 -12.35 -15.59
CA GLN A 234 1.50 -11.28 -15.33
C GLN A 234 0.05 -11.81 -15.39
N LYS A 235 -0.15 -13.13 -15.20
CA LYS A 235 -1.47 -13.78 -15.35
C LYS A 235 -2.61 -13.18 -14.53
N TYR A 236 -2.32 -12.59 -13.37
CA TYR A 236 -3.35 -11.90 -12.57
C TYR A 236 -3.85 -10.63 -13.25
N HIS A 237 -2.94 -9.85 -13.83
CA HIS A 237 -3.31 -8.67 -14.62
C HIS A 237 -4.02 -9.07 -15.91
N ALA A 238 -3.56 -10.14 -16.59
CA ALA A 238 -4.29 -10.68 -17.74
C ALA A 238 -5.73 -11.05 -17.35
N ALA A 239 -5.91 -11.72 -16.21
CA ALA A 239 -7.22 -12.10 -15.71
C ALA A 239 -8.11 -10.90 -15.39
N GLU A 240 -7.56 -9.87 -14.74
CA GLU A 240 -8.27 -8.61 -14.50
C GLU A 240 -8.70 -8.00 -15.85
N PHE A 241 -7.78 -7.84 -16.78
CA PHE A 241 -8.03 -7.29 -18.10
C PHE A 241 -9.08 -8.05 -18.93
N TYR A 242 -9.04 -9.39 -18.97
CA TYR A 242 -10.09 -10.20 -19.61
C TYR A 242 -11.43 -10.06 -18.89
N ALA A 243 -11.45 -9.89 -17.57
CA ALA A 243 -12.67 -9.59 -16.86
C ALA A 243 -13.26 -8.21 -17.26
N MET A 244 -12.44 -7.23 -17.69
CA MET A 244 -12.92 -5.95 -18.23
C MET A 244 -13.70 -6.14 -19.51
N LEU A 245 -13.18 -7.04 -20.36
CA LEU A 245 -13.76 -7.38 -21.66
C LEU A 245 -15.03 -8.22 -21.53
N GLY A 246 -15.40 -8.64 -20.32
CA GLY A 246 -16.49 -9.60 -20.09
C GLY A 246 -16.10 -11.04 -20.44
N GLU A 247 -14.83 -11.32 -20.75
CA GLU A 247 -14.31 -12.64 -21.12
C GLU A 247 -13.99 -13.47 -19.87
N ARG A 248 -15.03 -13.90 -19.16
CA ARG A 248 -14.90 -14.61 -17.88
C ARG A 248 -14.08 -15.89 -17.97
N ASP A 249 -14.25 -16.66 -19.04
CA ASP A 249 -13.56 -17.95 -19.20
C ASP A 249 -12.06 -17.75 -19.42
N GLU A 250 -11.67 -16.77 -20.23
CA GLU A 250 -10.26 -16.39 -20.42
C GLU A 250 -9.64 -15.86 -19.13
N ALA A 251 -10.39 -15.05 -18.36
CA ALA A 251 -9.92 -14.60 -17.05
C ALA A 251 -9.62 -15.77 -16.10
N ILE A 252 -10.51 -16.77 -16.04
CA ILE A 252 -10.31 -17.98 -15.23
C ILE A 252 -9.13 -18.82 -15.76
N ASN A 253 -9.02 -18.94 -17.08
CA ASN A 253 -7.93 -19.69 -17.72
C ASN A 253 -6.56 -19.09 -17.39
N CYS A 254 -6.43 -17.76 -17.40
CA CYS A 254 -5.21 -17.08 -16.96
C CYS A 254 -4.81 -17.50 -15.55
N LEU A 255 -5.76 -17.53 -14.60
CA LEU A 255 -5.48 -17.86 -13.20
C LEU A 255 -5.05 -19.32 -12.98
N ARG A 256 -5.54 -20.24 -13.82
CA ARG A 256 -5.28 -21.68 -13.73
C ARG A 256 -3.90 -22.11 -14.25
N ARG A 257 -3.21 -21.28 -15.03
CA ARG A 257 -1.89 -21.63 -15.59
C ARG A 257 -0.83 -21.69 -14.47
N PRO A 258 0.00 -22.75 -14.39
CA PRO A 258 1.14 -22.79 -13.48
C PRO A 258 2.14 -21.68 -13.85
N PHE A 259 2.87 -21.15 -12.86
CA PHE A 259 4.00 -20.27 -13.16
C PHE A 259 5.08 -21.10 -13.87
N THR A 260 5.44 -20.69 -15.08
CA THR A 260 6.53 -21.27 -15.87
C THR A 260 7.86 -20.58 -15.60
#